data_AF-A0A7J4B495-F1
#
_entry.id   AF-A0A7J4B495-F1
#
_cell.length_a   1.000
_cell.length_b   1.000
_cell.length_c   1.000
_cell.angle_alpha   90.00
_cell.angle_beta   90.00
_cell.angle_gamma   90.00
#
_symmetry.space_group_name_H-M   'P 1'
#
loop_
_entity.id
_entity.type
_entity.pdbx_description
1 polymer ?
#
loop_
_entity_poly.entity_id
_entity_poly.type
_entity_poly.pdbx_seq_one_letter_code
_entity_poly.pdbx_strand_id
1 'polypeptide(L)'
;MLLSPPVIILSSPVPPLPVSFFSCSISFSTSSRVSLMSVVFTAIFIPSHPNNLNITNLTYSMQLADLEYFYIAKEMNGRFKGSRIGKIYQVTKKVFKMQVSNEDGKFTILIQLPDYITYTRRDVPSPESPSNFIMALRKRLTNGVIESIEQPGFERILIFNISAHGHAYTLVIELFSNGNILLCDAGRGNAIDVLYRKESWRDRELKRGERYILP
;
A
#
# COMPACT_ATOMS: atom_id res chain seq x y z
N MET A 1 2.98 -82.87 -10.51
CA MET A 1 1.54 -82.52 -10.41
C MET A 1 1.31 -81.85 -9.08
N LEU A 2 1.15 -80.53 -9.08
CA LEU A 2 0.23 -79.74 -8.24
C LEU A 2 0.59 -78.26 -8.47
N LEU A 3 -0.36 -77.56 -9.09
CA LEU A 3 -0.29 -76.15 -9.46
C LEU A 3 -0.37 -75.25 -8.23
N SER A 4 0.25 -74.08 -8.30
CA SER A 4 -0.31 -72.88 -7.67
C SER A 4 -0.10 -71.66 -8.61
N PRO A 5 -1.12 -70.81 -8.78
CA PRO A 5 -1.14 -69.71 -9.75
C PRO A 5 -0.52 -68.41 -9.20
N PRO A 6 -0.24 -67.39 -10.06
CA PRO A 6 0.31 -66.12 -9.64
C PRO A 6 -0.76 -65.22 -8.99
N VAL A 7 -0.35 -64.48 -7.97
CA VAL A 7 -1.15 -63.51 -7.22
C VAL A 7 -1.21 -62.18 -7.98
N ILE A 8 -2.41 -61.72 -8.30
CA ILE A 8 -2.74 -60.33 -8.69
C ILE A 8 -3.96 -59.93 -7.84
N ILE A 9 -4.15 -58.61 -7.62
CA ILE A 9 -5.39 -57.90 -7.22
C ILE A 9 -5.54 -57.76 -5.68
N LEU A 10 -5.78 -56.61 -5.02
CA LEU A 10 -6.14 -55.23 -5.37
C LEU A 10 -5.79 -54.31 -4.18
N SER A 11 -5.42 -53.06 -4.45
CA SER A 11 -5.33 -51.97 -3.47
C SER A 11 -6.69 -51.71 -2.83
N SER A 12 -6.78 -51.82 -1.50
CA SER A 12 -7.94 -51.43 -0.71
C SER A 12 -8.09 -49.89 -0.67
N PRO A 13 -9.33 -49.37 -0.63
CA PRO A 13 -9.58 -47.93 -0.56
C PRO A 13 -9.31 -47.42 0.86
N VAL A 14 -8.55 -46.33 0.96
CA VAL A 14 -8.31 -45.61 2.22
C VAL A 14 -9.59 -44.89 2.65
N PRO A 15 -10.09 -45.07 3.88
CA PRO A 15 -11.27 -44.35 4.37
C PRO A 15 -10.94 -42.88 4.68
N PRO A 16 -11.87 -41.94 4.48
CA PRO A 16 -11.64 -40.54 4.81
C PRO A 16 -11.64 -40.34 6.34
N LEU A 17 -10.66 -39.58 6.82
CA LEU A 17 -10.54 -39.16 8.22
C LEU A 17 -11.65 -38.15 8.60
N PRO A 18 -12.06 -38.10 9.88
CA PRO A 18 -13.16 -37.25 10.32
C PRO A 18 -12.73 -35.79 10.43
N VAL A 19 -13.52 -34.89 9.82
CA VAL A 19 -13.46 -33.44 10.06
C VAL A 19 -14.06 -33.14 11.44
N SER A 20 -13.21 -32.71 12.38
CA SER A 20 -13.66 -32.14 13.64
C SER A 20 -14.06 -30.68 13.42
N PHE A 21 -15.33 -30.37 13.67
CA PHE A 21 -15.80 -28.99 13.77
C PHE A 21 -15.38 -28.44 15.14
N PHE A 22 -14.27 -27.70 15.19
CA PHE A 22 -14.00 -26.81 16.32
C PHE A 22 -14.77 -25.51 16.09
N SER A 23 -15.85 -25.31 16.84
CA SER A 23 -16.46 -23.99 17.01
C SER A 23 -15.51 -23.12 17.85
N CYS A 24 -14.78 -22.22 17.19
CA CYS A 24 -14.06 -21.17 17.90
C CYS A 24 -15.05 -20.04 18.20
N SER A 25 -15.57 -20.02 19.43
CA SER A 25 -16.33 -18.89 19.97
C SER A 25 -15.38 -17.70 20.13
N ILE A 26 -15.38 -16.77 19.18
CA ILE A 26 -14.63 -15.51 19.32
C ILE A 26 -15.28 -14.69 20.44
N SER A 27 -14.64 -14.64 21.59
CA SER A 27 -14.97 -13.73 22.68
C SER A 27 -14.44 -12.35 22.28
N PHE A 28 -15.33 -11.38 22.06
CA PHE A 28 -14.94 -9.99 21.87
C PHE A 28 -14.39 -9.44 23.19
N SER A 29 -13.06 -9.31 23.28
CA SER A 29 -12.41 -8.49 24.31
C SER A 29 -12.49 -7.03 23.87
N THR A 30 -13.32 -6.27 24.57
CA THR A 30 -13.52 -4.83 24.40
C THR A 30 -12.34 -4.04 24.98
N SER A 31 -11.18 -4.06 24.32
CA SER A 31 -10.11 -3.10 24.63
C SER A 31 -9.05 -3.03 23.53
N SER A 32 -9.32 -2.29 22.46
CA SER A 32 -8.32 -1.53 21.69
C SER A 32 -9.03 -0.75 20.59
N ARG A 33 -8.63 0.52 20.41
CA ARG A 33 -9.12 1.39 19.34
C ARG A 33 -8.89 0.73 17.98
N VAL A 34 -9.94 0.16 17.41
CA VAL A 34 -9.90 -0.45 16.08
C VAL A 34 -9.73 0.66 15.05
N SER A 35 -8.60 0.68 14.34
CA SER A 35 -8.35 1.57 13.21
C SER A 35 -9.36 1.24 12.10
N LEU A 36 -9.94 2.26 11.46
CA LEU A 36 -10.83 2.11 10.31
C LEU A 36 -10.15 1.31 9.18
N MET A 37 -8.82 1.46 9.01
CA MET A 37 -8.03 0.66 8.05
C MET A 37 -8.01 -0.84 8.38
N SER A 38 -8.17 -1.24 9.65
CA SER A 38 -8.29 -2.67 10.03
C SER A 38 -9.68 -3.24 9.80
N VAL A 39 -10.74 -2.42 9.94
CA VAL A 39 -12.13 -2.88 9.74
C VAL A 39 -12.39 -3.22 8.27
N VAL A 40 -11.85 -2.42 7.34
CA VAL A 40 -11.98 -2.67 5.89
C VAL A 40 -11.27 -3.96 5.46
N PHE A 41 -10.33 -4.48 6.25
CA PHE A 41 -9.52 -5.65 5.88
C PHE A 41 -10.01 -6.99 6.44
N THR A 42 -11.05 -7.02 7.28
CA THR A 42 -11.48 -8.27 7.99
C THR A 42 -12.39 -9.19 7.13
N ALA A 43 -12.56 -8.90 5.84
CA ALA A 43 -13.34 -9.73 4.91
C ALA A 43 -12.47 -10.54 3.93
N ILE A 44 -11.27 -10.99 4.33
CA ILE A 44 -10.48 -11.95 3.54
C ILE A 44 -10.61 -13.34 4.17
N PHE A 45 -11.67 -14.05 3.79
CA PHE A 45 -11.81 -15.49 4.03
C PHE A 45 -10.85 -16.22 3.08
N ILE A 46 -9.76 -16.79 3.61
CA ILE A 46 -8.85 -17.64 2.82
C ILE A 46 -9.44 -19.06 2.81
N PRO A 47 -9.93 -19.59 1.66
CA PRO A 47 -10.39 -20.97 1.62
C PRO A 47 -9.18 -21.90 1.72
N SER A 48 -9.28 -22.89 2.61
CA SER A 48 -8.19 -23.79 3.01
C SER A 48 -7.91 -24.94 2.04
N HIS A 49 -8.17 -24.81 0.73
CA HIS A 49 -7.82 -25.83 -0.27
C HIS A 49 -7.41 -25.19 -1.61
N PRO A 50 -6.22 -25.52 -2.16
CA PRO A 50 -5.79 -24.99 -3.44
C PRO A 50 -6.20 -25.99 -4.51
N ASN A 51 -7.22 -25.70 -5.31
CA ASN A 51 -7.34 -26.24 -6.66
C ASN A 51 -8.35 -25.41 -7.46
N ASN A 52 -7.86 -24.71 -8.49
CA ASN A 52 -8.61 -23.99 -9.50
C ASN A 52 -9.53 -22.85 -9.04
N LEU A 53 -8.94 -21.83 -8.43
CA LEU A 53 -9.49 -20.48 -8.51
C LEU A 53 -8.56 -19.66 -9.41
N ASN A 54 -9.05 -19.28 -10.59
CA ASN A 54 -8.43 -18.24 -11.40
C ASN A 54 -8.28 -16.99 -10.52
N ILE A 55 -7.06 -16.74 -10.04
CA ILE A 55 -6.70 -15.65 -9.12
C ILE A 55 -7.00 -14.27 -9.75
N THR A 56 -7.34 -14.22 -11.04
CA THR A 56 -7.71 -13.01 -11.78
C THR A 56 -9.04 -12.39 -11.35
N ASN A 57 -9.94 -13.11 -10.67
CA ASN A 57 -11.33 -12.68 -10.47
C ASN A 57 -11.70 -12.27 -9.03
N LEU A 58 -10.74 -12.19 -8.10
CA LEU A 58 -10.98 -11.69 -6.73
C LEU A 58 -10.25 -10.39 -6.39
N THR A 59 -9.75 -9.66 -7.39
CA THR A 59 -9.41 -8.24 -7.22
C THR A 59 -10.70 -7.46 -7.39
N TYR A 60 -11.55 -7.44 -6.37
CA TYR A 60 -12.60 -6.44 -6.30
C TYR A 60 -11.86 -5.10 -6.26
N SER A 61 -11.88 -4.35 -7.36
CA SER A 61 -11.30 -3.02 -7.46
C SER A 61 -12.16 -2.07 -6.63
N MET A 62 -12.12 -2.22 -5.31
CA MET A 62 -12.67 -1.25 -4.38
C MET A 62 -11.76 -0.03 -4.44
N GLN A 63 -12.06 0.85 -5.38
CA GLN A 63 -11.68 2.24 -5.22
C GLN A 63 -12.40 2.74 -3.98
N LEU A 64 -11.63 3.17 -2.97
CA LEU A 64 -12.19 3.78 -1.78
C LEU A 64 -12.93 5.08 -2.16
N ALA A 65 -14.05 5.33 -1.50
CA ALA A 65 -14.83 6.54 -1.69
C ALA A 65 -14.06 7.76 -1.15
N ASP A 66 -14.32 8.94 -1.70
CA ASP A 66 -13.60 10.17 -1.36
C ASP A 66 -13.69 10.55 0.13
N LEU A 67 -14.81 10.22 0.78
CA LEU A 67 -15.01 10.38 2.22
C LEU A 67 -14.09 9.46 3.04
N GLU A 68 -13.79 8.26 2.56
CA GLU A 68 -12.90 7.33 3.25
C GLU A 68 -11.47 7.90 3.27
N TYR A 69 -11.06 8.59 2.20
CA TYR A 69 -9.77 9.27 2.13
C TYR A 69 -9.60 10.38 3.16
N PHE A 70 -10.68 11.04 3.55
CA PHE A 70 -10.64 12.03 4.64
C PHE A 70 -10.25 11.40 5.97
N TYR A 71 -10.86 10.26 6.30
CA TYR A 71 -10.52 9.52 7.52
C TYR A 71 -9.11 8.93 7.44
N ILE A 72 -8.71 8.42 6.27
CA ILE A 72 -7.35 7.91 6.05
C ILE A 72 -6.32 9.02 6.22
N ALA A 73 -6.51 10.18 5.61
CA ALA A 73 -5.62 11.32 5.75
C ALA A 73 -5.47 11.74 7.22
N LYS A 74 -6.60 11.85 7.93
CA LYS A 74 -6.63 12.21 9.35
C LYS A 74 -5.93 11.16 10.23
N GLU A 75 -6.17 9.88 9.98
CA GLU A 75 -5.53 8.78 10.70
C GLU A 75 -4.01 8.76 10.44
N MET A 76 -3.61 8.85 9.17
CA MET A 76 -2.20 8.88 8.78
C MET A 76 -1.48 10.09 9.36
N ASN A 77 -2.09 11.28 9.34
CA ASN A 77 -1.53 12.47 9.96
C ASN A 77 -1.32 12.29 11.45
N GLY A 78 -2.34 11.77 12.17
CA GLY A 78 -2.24 11.51 13.61
C GLY A 78 -1.16 10.48 13.97
N ARG A 79 -0.89 9.51 13.08
CA ARG A 79 0.12 8.47 13.30
C ARG A 79 1.53 8.90 12.89
N PHE A 80 1.65 9.59 11.75
CA PHE A 80 2.93 9.76 11.05
C PHE A 80 3.50 11.17 11.10
N LYS A 81 2.76 12.15 11.62
CA LYS A 81 3.34 13.46 11.93
C LYS A 81 4.54 13.32 12.88
N GLY A 82 5.64 13.99 12.56
CA GLY A 82 6.93 13.89 13.26
C GLY A 82 7.73 12.62 12.95
N SER A 83 7.21 11.71 12.12
CA SER A 83 7.94 10.47 11.77
C SER A 83 9.08 10.75 10.80
N ARG A 84 10.17 10.01 10.96
CA ARG A 84 11.31 10.04 10.05
C ARG A 84 11.08 9.11 8.87
N ILE A 85 11.36 9.59 7.66
CA ILE A 85 11.29 8.83 6.43
C ILE A 85 12.58 8.01 6.27
N GLY A 86 12.40 6.71 6.09
CA GLY A 86 13.47 5.77 5.78
C GLY A 86 13.61 5.57 4.27
N LYS A 87 13.82 4.32 3.86
CA LYS A 87 14.02 3.97 2.46
C LYS A 87 12.68 3.91 1.71
N ILE A 88 12.67 4.48 0.51
CA ILE A 88 11.52 4.46 -0.42
C ILE A 88 11.81 3.44 -1.51
N TYR A 89 10.86 2.60 -1.91
CA TYR A 89 11.04 1.61 -2.98
C TYR A 89 9.83 1.61 -3.91
N GLN A 90 10.05 1.17 -5.14
CA GLN A 90 9.00 0.80 -6.08
C GLN A 90 9.00 -0.71 -6.15
N VAL A 91 7.94 -1.37 -5.68
CA VAL A 91 7.84 -2.84 -5.60
C VAL A 91 7.43 -3.43 -6.95
N THR A 92 6.45 -2.79 -7.60
CA THR A 92 6.00 -3.13 -8.96
C THR A 92 5.82 -1.83 -9.76
N LYS A 93 5.30 -1.90 -10.99
CA LYS A 93 5.02 -0.68 -11.76
C LYS A 93 4.10 0.30 -11.02
N LYS A 94 3.08 -0.19 -10.29
CA LYS A 94 2.08 0.66 -9.62
C LYS A 94 2.13 0.62 -8.08
N VAL A 95 2.92 -0.29 -7.49
CA VAL A 95 3.09 -0.41 -6.05
C VAL A 95 4.37 0.29 -5.62
N PHE A 96 4.23 1.24 -4.69
CA PHE A 96 5.33 1.93 -4.03
C PHE A 96 5.27 1.67 -2.53
N LYS A 97 6.42 1.74 -1.88
CA LYS A 97 6.50 1.68 -0.42
C LYS A 97 7.45 2.71 0.13
N MET A 98 7.10 3.27 1.27
CA MET A 98 7.89 4.24 2.01
C MET A 98 8.01 3.75 3.45
N GLN A 99 9.24 3.46 3.89
CA GLN A 99 9.48 3.15 5.29
C GLN A 99 9.41 4.44 6.10
N VAL A 100 8.75 4.38 7.25
CA VAL A 100 8.68 5.48 8.22
C VAL A 100 8.92 4.93 9.61
N SER A 101 9.54 5.73 10.47
CA SER A 101 9.82 5.35 11.85
C SER A 101 9.54 6.49 12.81
N ASN A 102 8.93 6.15 13.92
CA ASN A 102 8.64 7.04 15.05
C ASN A 102 8.79 6.26 16.37
N GLU A 103 8.31 6.85 17.47
CA GLU A 103 8.35 6.25 18.80
C GLU A 103 7.56 4.94 18.89
N ASP A 104 6.48 4.80 18.09
CA ASP A 104 5.68 3.57 17.99
C ASP A 104 6.41 2.43 17.25
N GLY A 105 7.56 2.72 16.62
CA GLY A 105 8.40 1.77 15.90
C GLY A 105 8.49 2.03 14.40
N LYS A 106 8.77 0.96 13.64
CA LYS A 106 8.90 1.02 12.17
C LYS A 106 7.60 0.63 11.50
N PHE A 107 7.21 1.40 10.49
CA PHE A 107 6.07 1.15 9.64
C PHE A 107 6.49 1.24 8.17
N THR A 108 5.70 0.59 7.33
CA THR A 108 5.78 0.67 5.88
C THR A 108 4.47 1.25 5.38
N ILE A 109 4.52 2.43 4.78
CA ILE A 109 3.41 3.00 4.00
C ILE A 109 3.45 2.35 2.63
N LEU A 110 2.33 1.80 2.17
CA LEU A 110 2.13 1.17 0.87
C LEU A 110 1.20 2.04 0.03
N ILE A 111 1.61 2.32 -1.19
CA ILE A 111 0.86 3.14 -2.14
C ILE A 111 0.64 2.28 -3.38
N GLN A 112 -0.62 1.96 -3.65
CA GLN A 112 -1.07 1.24 -4.83
C GLN A 112 -1.79 2.24 -5.73
N LEU A 113 -1.16 2.66 -6.83
CA LEU A 113 -1.78 3.60 -7.76
C LEU A 113 -2.78 2.90 -8.70
N PRO A 114 -3.93 3.50 -9.03
CA PRO A 114 -4.57 4.66 -8.40
C PRO A 114 -5.42 4.28 -7.17
N ASP A 115 -5.38 3.04 -6.73
CA ASP A 115 -6.47 2.45 -5.94
C ASP A 115 -6.50 2.92 -4.48
N TYR A 116 -5.40 2.78 -3.74
CA TYR A 116 -5.36 3.06 -2.30
C TYR A 116 -3.96 3.36 -1.75
N ILE A 117 -3.95 3.95 -0.56
CA ILE A 117 -2.79 4.04 0.33
C ILE A 117 -3.12 3.35 1.66
N THR A 118 -2.13 2.68 2.24
CA THR A 118 -2.28 2.04 3.55
C THR A 118 -0.94 1.97 4.26
N TYR A 119 -0.90 1.47 5.49
CA TYR A 119 0.33 1.27 6.23
C TYR A 119 0.30 -0.06 7.00
N THR A 120 1.48 -0.65 7.19
CA THR A 120 1.64 -1.93 7.88
C THR A 120 2.94 -1.96 8.68
N ARG A 121 2.97 -2.75 9.75
CA ARG A 121 4.21 -3.08 10.48
C ARG A 121 4.96 -4.27 9.87
N ARG A 122 4.32 -5.01 8.96
CA ARG A 122 4.92 -6.17 8.30
C ARG A 122 5.98 -5.73 7.31
N ASP A 123 7.04 -6.53 7.19
CA ASP A 123 7.99 -6.33 6.11
C ASP A 123 7.34 -6.74 4.78
N VAL A 124 7.64 -5.96 3.76
CA VAL A 124 7.15 -6.17 2.39
C VAL A 124 8.40 -6.36 1.55
N PRO A 125 8.48 -7.40 0.69
CA PRO A 125 9.68 -7.65 -0.11
C PRO A 125 10.08 -6.42 -0.94
N SER A 126 11.39 -6.19 -1.05
CA SER A 126 11.96 -5.11 -1.86
C SER A 126 12.52 -5.71 -3.15
N PRO A 127 12.32 -5.08 -4.32
CA PRO A 127 13.10 -5.46 -5.49
C PRO A 127 14.56 -5.07 -5.29
N GLU A 128 15.45 -5.77 -6.00
CA GLU A 128 16.89 -5.57 -5.90
C GLU A 128 17.35 -4.21 -6.47
N SER A 129 16.72 -3.71 -7.54
CA SER A 129 17.15 -2.49 -8.22
C SER A 129 16.09 -1.37 -8.17
N PRO A 130 16.42 -0.17 -7.65
CA PRO A 130 15.52 0.98 -7.63
C PRO A 130 15.44 1.67 -9.00
N SER A 131 14.27 2.19 -9.35
CA SER A 131 14.11 3.04 -10.54
C SER A 131 14.72 4.43 -10.34
N ASN A 132 15.03 5.14 -11.45
CA ASN A 132 15.55 6.52 -11.41
C ASN A 132 14.63 7.47 -10.64
N PHE A 133 13.32 7.29 -10.77
CA PHE A 133 12.31 8.04 -10.00
C PHE A 133 12.49 7.83 -8.49
N ILE A 134 12.62 6.56 -8.06
CA ILE A 134 12.87 6.23 -6.65
C ILE A 134 14.21 6.79 -6.16
N MET A 135 15.26 6.72 -6.97
CA MET A 135 16.55 7.30 -6.61
C MET A 135 16.46 8.81 -6.40
N ALA A 136 15.71 9.51 -7.24
CA ALA A 136 15.47 10.93 -7.07
C ALA A 136 14.69 11.23 -5.78
N LEU A 137 13.61 10.49 -5.49
CA LEU A 137 12.90 10.63 -4.21
C LEU A 137 13.80 10.36 -3.01
N ARG A 138 14.59 9.29 -3.04
CA ARG A 138 15.53 8.94 -1.96
C ARG A 138 16.53 10.05 -1.70
N LYS A 139 17.07 10.67 -2.75
CA LYS A 139 18.03 11.78 -2.64
C LYS A 139 17.43 13.00 -1.93
N ARG A 140 16.11 13.20 -2.01
CA ARG A 140 15.41 14.36 -1.42
C ARG A 140 14.79 14.08 -0.06
N LEU A 141 14.22 12.90 0.12
CA LEU A 141 13.30 12.61 1.23
C LEU A 141 13.88 11.70 2.32
N THR A 142 14.95 10.95 2.04
CA THR A 142 15.51 10.01 3.04
C THR A 142 16.01 10.79 4.25
N ASN A 143 15.69 10.32 5.46
CA ASN A 143 15.93 10.99 6.75
C ASN A 143 15.14 12.30 6.95
N GLY A 144 14.23 12.64 6.04
CA GLY A 144 13.28 13.73 6.22
C GLY A 144 12.26 13.44 7.32
N VAL A 145 11.59 14.48 7.80
CA VAL A 145 10.54 14.42 8.81
C VAL A 145 9.21 14.80 8.16
N ILE A 146 8.17 13.99 8.40
CA ILE A 146 6.81 14.30 7.94
C ILE A 146 6.21 15.35 8.89
N GLU A 147 5.94 16.54 8.40
CA GLU A 147 5.38 17.66 9.17
C GLU A 147 3.85 17.60 9.26
N SER A 148 3.22 17.23 8.14
CA SER A 148 1.78 16.99 8.08
C SER A 148 1.41 16.09 6.90
N ILE A 149 0.24 15.47 7.03
CA ILE A 149 -0.44 14.74 5.97
C ILE A 149 -1.85 15.31 5.86
N GLU A 150 -2.27 15.69 4.66
CA GLU A 150 -3.57 16.32 4.44
C GLU A 150 -4.19 15.88 3.11
N GLN A 151 -5.52 16.00 3.05
CA GLN A 151 -6.31 15.82 1.84
C GLN A 151 -6.82 17.21 1.41
N PRO A 152 -6.52 17.68 0.19
CA PRO A 152 -7.11 18.90 -0.33
C PRO A 152 -8.56 18.64 -0.73
N GLY A 153 -9.49 19.40 -0.14
CA GLY A 153 -10.92 19.27 -0.42
C GLY A 153 -11.45 17.86 -0.14
N PHE A 154 -12.20 17.31 -1.11
CA PHE A 154 -12.73 15.94 -1.09
C PHE A 154 -12.19 15.12 -2.28
N GLU A 155 -10.93 15.36 -2.66
CA GLU A 155 -10.31 14.65 -3.78
C GLU A 155 -9.49 13.45 -3.30
N ARG A 156 -9.26 12.47 -4.16
CA ARG A 156 -8.37 11.32 -3.88
C ARG A 156 -6.91 11.72 -4.04
N ILE A 157 -6.50 12.72 -3.26
CA ILE A 157 -5.14 13.25 -3.23
C ILE A 157 -4.68 13.28 -1.78
N LEU A 158 -3.45 12.82 -1.56
CA LEU A 158 -2.77 12.98 -0.28
C LEU A 158 -1.52 13.82 -0.47
N ILE A 159 -1.40 14.83 0.39
CA ILE A 159 -0.27 15.75 0.43
C ILE A 159 0.51 15.49 1.71
N PHE A 160 1.79 15.15 1.55
CA PHE A 160 2.74 15.01 2.64
C PHE A 160 3.66 16.22 2.61
N ASN A 161 3.61 17.04 3.65
CA ASN A 161 4.57 18.12 3.85
C ASN A 161 5.75 17.56 4.63
N ILE A 162 6.96 17.69 4.08
CA ILE A 162 8.16 17.01 4.55
C ILE A 162 9.30 18.02 4.68
N SER A 163 9.98 18.03 5.82
CA SER A 163 11.25 18.75 5.99
C SER A 163 12.41 17.78 5.81
N ALA A 164 13.34 18.06 4.89
CA ALA A 164 14.50 17.20 4.65
C ALA A 164 15.70 18.00 4.15
N HIS A 165 16.87 17.74 4.73
CA HIS A 165 18.13 18.38 4.31
C HIS A 165 18.10 19.93 4.26
N GLY A 166 17.33 20.57 5.15
CA GLY A 166 17.16 22.03 5.15
C GLY A 166 16.19 22.56 4.08
N HIS A 167 15.52 21.68 3.35
CA HIS A 167 14.49 22.01 2.37
C HIS A 167 13.10 21.58 2.85
N ALA A 168 12.08 22.32 2.43
CA ALA A 168 10.69 21.93 2.57
C ALA A 168 10.20 21.34 1.24
N TYR A 169 9.65 20.13 1.31
CA TYR A 169 9.12 19.39 0.18
C TYR A 169 7.64 19.10 0.38
N THR A 170 6.92 19.04 -0.73
CA THR A 170 5.52 18.63 -0.78
C THR A 170 5.43 17.40 -1.67
N LEU A 171 5.25 16.23 -1.07
CA LEU A 171 5.04 14.97 -1.78
C LEU A 171 3.53 14.80 -1.99
N VAL A 172 3.10 14.80 -3.25
CA VAL A 172 1.69 14.65 -3.63
C VAL A 172 1.48 13.28 -4.25
N ILE A 173 0.43 12.61 -3.80
CA ILE A 173 0.01 11.29 -4.27
C ILE A 173 -1.41 11.43 -4.80
N GLU A 174 -1.56 11.33 -6.12
CA GLU A 174 -2.85 11.35 -6.81
C GLU A 174 -3.35 9.90 -6.97
N LEU A 175 -4.54 9.60 -6.46
CA LEU A 175 -5.17 8.27 -6.42
C LEU A 175 -6.48 8.25 -7.24
N PHE A 176 -6.48 8.97 -8.36
CA PHE A 176 -7.56 9.00 -9.33
C PHE A 176 -7.00 8.81 -10.75
N SER A 177 -7.86 8.54 -11.73
CA SER A 177 -7.44 8.25 -13.12
C SER A 177 -6.41 7.10 -13.16
N ASN A 178 -5.19 7.34 -13.64
CA ASN A 178 -4.10 6.36 -13.61
C ASN A 178 -3.27 6.41 -12.32
N GLY A 179 -3.47 7.45 -11.50
CA GLY A 179 -2.72 7.80 -10.30
C GLY A 179 -1.41 8.51 -10.62
N ASN A 180 -0.82 9.22 -9.67
CA ASN A 180 0.50 9.82 -9.87
C ASN A 180 1.21 10.05 -8.54
N ILE A 181 2.53 10.19 -8.60
CA ILE A 181 3.34 10.60 -7.45
C ILE A 181 4.30 11.66 -7.94
N LEU A 182 4.31 12.79 -7.25
CA LEU A 182 5.13 13.94 -7.57
C LEU A 182 5.69 14.59 -6.31
N LEU A 183 6.88 15.13 -6.44
CA LEU A 183 7.58 15.84 -5.39
C LEU A 183 7.78 17.28 -5.82
N CYS A 184 7.24 18.20 -5.05
CA CYS A 184 7.41 19.63 -5.23
C CYS A 184 8.42 20.19 -4.22
N ASP A 185 9.15 21.22 -4.65
CA ASP A 185 10.06 21.99 -3.80
C ASP A 185 9.36 23.29 -3.38
N ALA A 186 9.05 23.40 -2.09
CA ALA A 186 8.36 24.57 -1.54
C ALA A 186 9.23 25.83 -1.60
N GLY A 187 10.56 25.68 -1.49
CA GLY A 187 11.50 26.79 -1.64
C GLY A 187 11.55 27.35 -3.07
N ARG A 188 11.02 26.60 -4.05
CA ARG A 188 10.90 27.00 -5.45
C ARG A 188 9.44 27.24 -5.85
N GLY A 189 8.61 27.73 -4.92
CA GLY A 189 7.21 28.07 -5.20
C GLY A 189 6.34 26.86 -5.53
N ASN A 190 6.61 25.70 -4.93
CA ASN A 190 5.96 24.41 -5.21
C ASN A 190 6.16 23.92 -6.65
N ALA A 191 7.30 24.23 -7.26
CA ALA A 191 7.70 23.67 -8.54
C ALA A 191 7.96 22.15 -8.43
N ILE A 192 7.51 21.40 -9.42
CA ILE A 192 7.69 19.94 -9.49
C ILE A 192 9.18 19.63 -9.73
N ASP A 193 9.87 19.01 -8.74
CA ASP A 193 11.26 18.56 -8.89
C ASP A 193 11.34 17.11 -9.39
N VAL A 194 10.46 16.23 -8.89
CA VAL A 194 10.43 14.81 -9.27
C VAL A 194 9.00 14.41 -9.64
N LEU A 195 8.84 13.62 -10.70
CA LEU A 195 7.53 13.24 -11.22
C LEU A 195 7.58 11.79 -11.72
N TYR A 196 6.59 10.98 -11.32
CA TYR A 196 6.51 9.58 -11.74
C TYR A 196 6.04 9.46 -13.20
N ARG A 197 4.97 10.17 -13.57
CA ARG A 197 4.48 10.26 -14.95
C ARG A 197 4.18 11.68 -15.35
N LYS A 198 4.64 12.05 -16.55
CA LYS A 198 4.21 13.28 -17.24
C LYS A 198 2.80 13.07 -17.75
N GLU A 199 1.92 14.00 -17.47
CA GLU A 199 0.53 13.97 -17.93
C GLU A 199 0.17 15.37 -18.42
N SER A 200 -0.53 15.44 -19.55
CA SER A 200 -0.97 16.69 -20.16
C SER A 200 -2.45 16.57 -20.45
N TRP A 201 -3.22 17.51 -19.92
CA TRP A 201 -4.62 17.74 -20.23
C TRP A 201 -4.76 19.06 -20.98
N ARG A 202 -5.98 19.44 -21.35
CA ARG A 202 -6.24 20.71 -22.03
C ARG A 202 -5.86 21.91 -21.16
N ASP A 203 -6.18 21.83 -19.87
CA ASP A 203 -6.08 22.97 -18.95
C ASP A 203 -4.88 22.88 -17.98
N ARG A 204 -4.13 21.76 -17.99
CA ARG A 204 -3.07 21.46 -17.02
C ARG A 204 -1.99 20.58 -17.64
N GLU A 205 -0.72 20.90 -17.36
CA GLU A 205 0.43 20.04 -17.69
C GLU A 205 1.22 19.71 -16.43
N LEU A 206 1.47 18.43 -16.18
CA LEU A 206 2.37 17.95 -15.15
C LEU A 206 3.76 17.69 -15.75
N LYS A 207 4.67 18.63 -15.49
CA LYS A 207 6.05 18.59 -15.97
C LYS A 207 7.01 19.15 -14.94
N ARG A 208 8.22 18.59 -14.93
CA ARG A 208 9.31 19.07 -14.06
C ARG A 208 9.60 20.55 -14.33
N GLY A 209 9.73 21.32 -13.26
CA GLY A 209 10.00 22.76 -13.29
C GLY A 209 8.74 23.62 -13.22
N GLU A 210 7.59 23.08 -13.61
CA GLU A 210 6.31 23.79 -13.52
C GLU A 210 5.76 23.77 -12.10
N ARG A 211 4.97 24.79 -11.77
CA ARG A 211 4.25 24.84 -10.48
C ARG A 211 3.16 23.78 -10.48
N TYR A 212 3.08 23.01 -9.40
CA TYR A 212 1.96 22.10 -9.22
C TYR A 212 0.67 22.88 -8.90
N ILE A 213 -0.39 22.56 -9.64
CA ILE A 213 -1.75 23.05 -9.43
C ILE A 213 -2.62 21.81 -9.18
N LEU A 214 -3.47 21.88 -8.17
CA LEU A 214 -4.48 20.84 -7.91
C LEU A 214 -5.41 20.68 -9.14
N PRO A 215 -5.91 19.47 -9.40
CA PRO A 215 -6.82 19.22 -10.53
C PRO A 215 -8.17 19.96 -10.40
#